data_AF-A0A7X8WHA9-F1
#
_entry.id   AF-A0A7X8WHA9-F1
#
_cell.length_a   1.000
_cell.length_b   1.000
_cell.length_c   1.000
_cell.angle_alpha   90.00
_cell.angle_beta   90.00
_cell.angle_gamma   90.00
#
_symmetry.space_group_name_H-M   'P 1'
#
loop_
_entity.id
_entity.type
_entity.pdbx_description
1 polymer ?
#
loop_
_entity_poly.entity_id
_entity_poly.type
_entity_poly.pdbx_seq_one_letter_code
_entity_poly.pdbx_strand_id
1 'polypeptide(L)'
;GRIAKRDKFLIMDCGGDPNGIKVLRQFSDLISDAPYEMWMIVNVFRPETHNPSDILAMYRALQASSGLKITGFINNSNLLRQTSVADMLQANQIMQEVVEETNGKVVYTSGIPELLNKLPNDILGEKFPLQIILREKWL
;
A
#
# COMPACT_ATOMS: atom_id res chain seq x y z
N GLY A 1 16.97 -16.79 12.13
CA GLY A 1 17.08 -15.77 11.06
C GLY A 1 16.86 -14.38 11.63
N ARG A 2 17.03 -13.30 10.84
CA ARG A 2 16.84 -11.91 11.32
C ARG A 2 15.43 -11.63 11.85
N ILE A 3 14.40 -12.30 11.33
CA ILE A 3 13.00 -12.21 11.80
C ILE A 3 12.88 -12.61 13.29
N ALA A 4 13.73 -13.52 13.79
CA ALA A 4 13.72 -13.95 15.18
C ALA A 4 14.55 -13.05 16.10
N LYS A 5 15.41 -12.19 15.53
CA LYS A 5 16.23 -11.26 16.31
C LYS A 5 15.49 -9.92 16.38
N ARG A 6 15.12 -9.50 17.58
CA ARG A 6 14.33 -8.28 17.85
C ARG A 6 15.21 -7.06 18.19
N ASP A 7 16.46 -7.06 17.73
CA ASP A 7 17.46 -6.02 18.04
C ASP A 7 17.45 -4.85 17.03
N LYS A 8 16.70 -4.97 15.93
CA LYS A 8 16.63 -3.97 14.85
C LYS A 8 15.24 -3.91 14.23
N PHE A 9 14.94 -2.77 13.61
CA PHE A 9 13.81 -2.65 12.69
C PHE A 9 14.06 -3.45 11.41
N LEU A 10 13.04 -4.21 11.01
CA LEU A 10 13.06 -5.01 9.80
C LEU A 10 11.98 -4.48 8.85
N ILE A 11 12.40 -4.11 7.64
CA ILE A 11 11.50 -3.76 6.54
C ILE A 11 11.54 -4.92 5.56
N MET A 12 10.37 -5.45 5.21
CA MET A 12 10.22 -6.54 4.25
C MET A 12 9.39 -6.05 3.08
N ASP A 13 9.97 -6.13 1.88
CA ASP A 13 9.20 -5.99 0.65
C ASP A 13 8.67 -7.38 0.26
N CYS A 14 7.37 -7.47 0.03
CA CYS A 14 6.66 -8.71 -0.21
C CYS A 14 5.83 -8.55 -1.47
N GLY A 15 5.67 -9.63 -2.25
CA GLY A 15 4.91 -9.59 -3.49
C GLY A 15 3.49 -9.07 -3.28
N GLY A 16 2.93 -8.40 -4.29
CA GLY A 16 1.58 -7.82 -4.23
C GLY A 16 0.45 -8.84 -4.43
N ASP A 17 0.77 -10.11 -4.63
CA ASP A 17 -0.18 -11.18 -4.92
C ASP A 17 -0.17 -12.29 -3.84
N PRO A 18 -1.24 -13.10 -3.75
CA PRO A 18 -1.34 -14.15 -2.74
C PRO A 18 -0.19 -15.18 -2.77
N ASN A 19 0.42 -15.47 -3.92
CA ASN A 19 1.54 -16.40 -4.00
C ASN A 19 2.82 -15.75 -3.48
N GLY A 20 3.07 -14.49 -3.86
CA GLY A 20 4.24 -13.71 -3.44
C GLY A 20 4.35 -13.54 -1.92
N ILE A 21 3.22 -13.43 -1.21
CA ILE A 21 3.23 -13.26 0.25
C ILE A 21 3.14 -14.58 1.04
N LYS A 22 2.85 -15.70 0.37
CA LYS A 22 2.58 -16.99 1.04
C LYS A 22 3.76 -17.45 1.91
N VAL A 23 4.97 -17.06 1.54
CA VAL A 23 6.19 -17.31 2.32
C VAL A 23 6.14 -16.72 3.74
N LEU A 24 5.37 -15.65 3.97
CA LEU A 24 5.20 -15.07 5.30
C LEU A 24 4.44 -15.98 6.25
N ARG A 25 3.62 -16.90 5.74
CA ARG A 25 2.78 -17.78 6.55
C ARG A 25 3.58 -18.63 7.53
N GLN A 26 4.77 -19.08 7.16
CA GLN A 26 5.63 -19.86 8.05
C GLN A 26 6.23 -19.03 9.20
N PHE A 27 6.15 -17.70 9.11
CA PHE A 27 6.65 -16.76 10.10
C PHE A 27 5.52 -15.98 10.79
N SER A 28 4.24 -16.27 10.51
CA SER A 28 3.10 -15.48 10.98
C SER A 28 3.07 -15.37 12.51
N ASP A 29 3.33 -16.47 13.21
CA ASP A 29 3.32 -16.53 14.67
C ASP A 29 4.45 -15.69 15.27
N LEU A 30 5.64 -15.75 14.66
CA LEU A 30 6.80 -14.99 15.10
C LEU A 30 6.62 -13.48 14.88
N ILE A 31 6.00 -13.10 13.76
CA ILE A 31 5.71 -11.70 13.43
C ILE A 31 4.60 -11.15 14.32
N SER A 32 3.55 -11.94 14.55
CA SER A 32 2.41 -11.52 15.38
C SER A 32 2.69 -11.51 16.89
N ASP A 33 3.76 -12.18 17.35
CA ASP A 33 4.25 -12.13 18.73
C ASP A 33 5.05 -10.84 19.07
N ALA A 34 5.06 -9.86 18.16
CA ALA A 34 5.63 -8.54 18.38
C ALA A 34 4.77 -7.45 17.71
N PRO A 35 4.88 -6.18 18.11
CA PRO A 35 4.30 -5.09 17.35
C PRO A 35 4.83 -5.10 15.92
N TYR A 36 3.92 -5.17 14.94
CA TYR A 36 4.24 -5.13 13.53
C TYR A 36 3.28 -4.22 12.78
N GLU A 37 3.72 -3.75 11.63
CA GLU A 37 2.87 -3.07 10.66
C GLU A 37 2.98 -3.81 9.33
N MET A 38 1.84 -4.01 8.69
CA MET A 38 1.76 -4.58 7.35
C MET A 38 0.90 -3.66 6.50
N TRP A 39 1.55 -2.97 5.56
CA TRP A 39 0.87 -2.00 4.71
C TRP A 39 0.64 -2.56 3.31
N MET A 40 -0.59 -2.45 2.84
CA MET A 40 -0.96 -2.78 1.47
C MET A 40 -0.77 -1.55 0.59
N ILE A 41 0.13 -1.64 -0.38
CA ILE A 41 0.39 -0.57 -1.34
C ILE A 41 -0.62 -0.68 -2.47
N VAL A 42 -1.47 0.34 -2.62
CA VAL A 42 -2.57 0.36 -3.60
C VAL A 42 -2.26 1.36 -4.70
N ASN A 43 -2.48 0.96 -5.95
CA ASN A 43 -2.52 1.86 -7.10
C ASN A 43 -3.80 1.59 -7.89
N VAL A 44 -4.77 2.51 -7.84
CA VAL A 44 -6.11 2.33 -8.44
C VAL A 44 -6.11 2.29 -9.98
N PHE A 45 -4.96 2.54 -10.61
CA PHE A 45 -4.80 2.43 -12.06
C PHE A 45 -4.36 1.04 -12.51
N ARG A 46 -4.23 0.08 -11.59
CA ARG A 46 -3.98 -1.32 -11.92
C ARG A 46 -5.29 -2.10 -12.02
N PRO A 47 -5.41 -3.07 -12.96
CA PRO A 47 -6.62 -3.88 -13.11
C PRO A 47 -7.06 -4.59 -11.83
N GLU A 48 -6.11 -5.05 -11.00
CA GLU A 48 -6.39 -5.82 -9.79
C GLU A 48 -6.82 -4.95 -8.59
N THR A 49 -6.75 -3.62 -8.72
CA THR A 49 -7.08 -2.67 -7.64
C THR A 49 -7.87 -1.48 -8.16
N HIS A 50 -8.61 -1.66 -9.26
CA HIS A 50 -9.19 -0.52 -9.98
C HIS A 50 -10.36 0.15 -9.25
N ASN A 51 -11.09 -0.60 -8.44
CA ASN A 51 -12.23 -0.12 -7.67
C ASN A 51 -12.21 -0.69 -6.24
N PRO A 52 -13.07 -0.19 -5.32
CA PRO A 52 -13.09 -0.64 -3.93
C PRO A 52 -13.27 -2.14 -3.77
N SER A 53 -14.12 -2.78 -4.58
CA SER A 53 -14.40 -4.22 -4.48
C SER A 53 -13.18 -5.07 -4.83
N ASP A 54 -12.40 -4.66 -5.85
CA ASP A 54 -11.15 -5.33 -6.23
C ASP A 54 -10.10 -5.20 -5.12
N ILE A 55 -9.97 -3.99 -4.55
CA ILE A 55 -9.03 -3.73 -3.45
C ILE A 55 -9.41 -4.57 -2.23
N LEU A 56 -10.69 -4.64 -1.87
CA LEU A 56 -11.20 -5.45 -0.76
C LEU A 56 -11.00 -6.95 -0.99
N ALA A 57 -11.16 -7.42 -2.23
CA ALA A 57 -10.88 -8.80 -2.60
C ALA A 57 -9.40 -9.13 -2.39
N MET A 58 -8.50 -8.26 -2.87
CA MET A 58 -7.06 -8.43 -2.67
C MET A 58 -6.66 -8.32 -1.19
N TYR A 59 -7.21 -7.36 -0.45
CA TYR A 59 -7.02 -7.20 1.00
C TYR A 59 -7.37 -8.48 1.78
N ARG A 60 -8.49 -9.14 1.44
CA ARG A 60 -8.89 -10.41 2.06
C ARG A 60 -7.98 -11.56 1.65
N ALA A 61 -7.64 -11.66 0.36
CA ALA A 61 -6.77 -12.72 -0.17
C ALA A 61 -5.35 -12.65 0.42
N LEU A 62 -4.81 -11.44 0.57
CA LEU A 62 -3.48 -11.24 1.14
C LEU A 62 -3.43 -11.66 2.62
N GLN A 63 -4.42 -11.28 3.42
CA GLN A 63 -4.47 -11.69 4.82
C GLN A 63 -4.66 -13.20 4.97
N ALA A 64 -5.52 -13.81 4.12
CA ALA A 64 -5.73 -15.25 4.13
C ALA A 64 -4.44 -16.03 3.80
N SER A 65 -3.67 -15.59 2.79
CA SER A 65 -2.46 -16.28 2.37
C SER A 65 -1.29 -16.08 3.35
N SER A 66 -1.07 -14.87 3.86
CA SER A 66 0.00 -14.61 4.84
C SER A 66 -0.32 -15.09 6.26
N GLY A 67 -1.60 -15.14 6.64
CA GLY A 67 -2.00 -15.31 8.05
C GLY A 67 -1.73 -14.08 8.91
N LEU A 68 -1.37 -12.94 8.33
CA LEU A 68 -1.14 -11.67 9.00
C LEU A 68 -2.26 -10.69 8.70
N LYS A 69 -2.47 -9.72 9.58
CA LYS A 69 -3.44 -8.63 9.35
C LYS A 69 -2.76 -7.48 8.64
N ILE A 70 -3.42 -6.92 7.64
CA ILE A 70 -3.00 -5.66 7.04
C ILE A 70 -3.43 -4.54 8.01
N THR A 71 -2.48 -3.72 8.44
CA THR A 71 -2.69 -2.68 9.46
C THR A 71 -2.89 -1.28 8.88
N GLY A 72 -2.70 -1.13 7.57
CA GLY A 72 -2.92 0.13 6.87
C GLY A 72 -2.72 0.02 5.37
N PHE A 73 -3.06 1.10 4.68
CA PHE A 73 -2.90 1.23 3.23
C PHE A 73 -1.92 2.36 2.91
N ILE A 74 -1.22 2.21 1.78
CA ILE A 74 -0.50 3.31 1.14
C ILE A 74 -1.18 3.57 -0.20
N ASN A 75 -1.69 4.78 -0.38
CA ASN A 75 -2.16 5.23 -1.69
C ASN A 75 -0.94 5.63 -2.52
N ASN A 76 -0.54 4.77 -3.44
CA ASN A 76 0.52 4.98 -4.42
C ASN A 76 -0.06 5.00 -5.85
N SER A 77 -1.27 5.54 -5.98
CA SER A 77 -1.95 5.64 -7.27
C SER A 77 -1.27 6.68 -8.15
N ASN A 78 -0.67 6.21 -9.23
CA ASN A 78 0.05 7.03 -10.19
C ASN A 78 0.04 6.39 -11.59
N LEU A 79 0.14 7.25 -12.59
CA LEU A 79 0.38 6.94 -14.00
C LEU A 79 1.78 7.43 -14.40
N LEU A 80 2.77 7.25 -13.52
CA LEU A 80 4.13 7.78 -13.66
C LEU A 80 4.11 9.27 -14.00
N ARG A 81 4.69 9.66 -15.13
CA ARG A 81 4.79 11.06 -15.60
C ARG A 81 3.45 11.66 -16.03
N GLN A 82 2.43 10.83 -16.24
CA GLN A 82 1.10 11.28 -16.68
C GLN A 82 0.15 11.52 -15.50
N THR A 83 0.58 11.27 -14.27
CA THR A 83 -0.23 11.48 -13.07
C THR A 83 -0.63 12.95 -12.95
N SER A 84 -1.92 13.22 -12.80
CA SER A 84 -2.47 14.54 -12.54
C SER A 84 -3.02 14.65 -11.11
N VAL A 85 -3.33 15.88 -10.68
CA VAL A 85 -4.02 16.12 -9.39
C VAL A 85 -5.41 15.47 -9.39
N ALA A 86 -6.12 15.50 -10.52
CA ALA A 86 -7.44 14.89 -10.63
C ALA A 86 -7.38 13.36 -10.42
N ASP A 87 -6.36 12.70 -10.97
CA ASP A 87 -6.12 11.27 -10.78
C ASP A 87 -5.90 10.93 -9.30
N MET A 88 -5.11 11.74 -8.58
CA MET A 88 -4.85 11.55 -7.16
C MET A 88 -6.11 11.77 -6.30
N LEU A 89 -6.97 12.73 -6.67
CA LEU A 89 -8.24 12.97 -5.99
C LEU A 89 -9.24 11.82 -6.23
N GLN A 90 -9.31 11.31 -7.47
CA GLN A 90 -10.12 10.14 -7.78
C GLN A 90 -9.66 8.92 -6.98
N ALA A 91 -8.35 8.68 -6.93
CA ALA A 91 -7.78 7.61 -6.13
C ALA A 91 -8.09 7.74 -4.64
N ASN A 92 -8.08 8.97 -4.11
CA ASN A 92 -8.44 9.24 -2.73
C ASN A 92 -9.89 8.89 -2.41
N GLN A 93 -10.84 9.19 -3.32
CA GLN A 93 -12.24 8.82 -3.17
C GLN A 93 -12.43 7.30 -3.10
N ILE A 94 -11.78 6.55 -4.00
CA ILE A 94 -11.81 5.08 -3.98
C ILE A 94 -11.23 4.55 -2.66
N MET A 95 -10.11 5.11 -2.20
CA MET A 95 -9.49 4.71 -0.94
C MET A 95 -10.35 5.04 0.28
N GLN A 96 -11.17 6.09 0.22
CA GLN A 96 -12.11 6.45 1.29
C GLN A 96 -13.13 5.33 1.52
N GLU A 97 -13.74 4.82 0.45
CA GLU A 97 -14.67 3.68 0.53
C GLU A 97 -13.98 2.43 1.12
N VAL A 98 -12.73 2.16 0.73
CA VAL A 98 -11.97 1.02 1.25
C VAL A 98 -11.69 1.14 2.75
N VAL A 99 -11.32 2.33 3.25
CA VAL A 99 -11.04 2.49 4.68
C VAL A 99 -12.30 2.45 5.53
N GLU A 100 -13.44 2.93 5.00
CA GLU A 100 -14.75 2.83 5.66
C GLU A 100 -15.15 1.34 5.81
N GLU A 101 -15.03 0.55 4.75
CA GLU A 101 -15.38 -0.88 4.75
C GLU A 101 -14.44 -1.76 5.61
N THR A 102 -13.16 -1.40 5.67
CA THR A 102 -12.17 -2.16 6.44
C THR A 102 -12.00 -1.68 7.87
N ASN A 103 -12.60 -0.53 8.21
CA ASN A 103 -12.27 0.25 9.41
C ASN A 103 -10.74 0.47 9.53
N GLY A 104 -10.10 0.66 8.37
CA GLY A 104 -8.65 0.81 8.22
C GLY A 104 -8.22 2.27 8.16
N LYS A 105 -6.95 2.50 7.80
CA LYS A 105 -6.43 3.85 7.55
C LYS A 105 -5.48 3.86 6.36
N VAL A 106 -5.50 4.94 5.60
CA VAL A 106 -4.40 5.27 4.69
C VAL A 106 -3.31 5.93 5.55
N VAL A 107 -2.14 5.30 5.61
CA VAL A 107 -0.98 5.83 6.36
C VAL A 107 -0.31 6.93 5.55
N TYR A 108 -0.11 6.69 4.26
CA TYR A 108 0.54 7.61 3.34
C TYR A 108 -0.21 7.73 2.02
N THR A 109 -0.26 8.95 1.48
CA THR A 109 -0.53 9.20 0.07
C THR A 109 0.76 9.67 -0.59
N SER A 110 1.25 8.87 -1.51
CA SER A 110 2.56 9.08 -2.13
C SER A 110 2.43 9.69 -3.53
N GLY A 111 3.42 10.49 -3.93
CA GLY A 111 3.41 11.17 -5.22
C GLY A 111 4.61 12.10 -5.39
N ILE A 112 4.77 12.69 -6.58
CA ILE A 112 5.82 13.68 -6.79
C ILE A 112 5.52 14.97 -6.03
N PRO A 113 6.54 15.68 -5.48
CA PRO A 113 6.32 16.85 -4.62
C PRO A 113 5.42 17.93 -5.23
N GLU A 114 5.56 18.17 -6.53
CA GLU A 114 4.80 19.19 -7.27
C GLU A 114 3.29 18.92 -7.29
N LEU A 115 2.88 17.65 -7.30
CA LEU A 115 1.46 17.27 -7.24
C LEU A 115 0.96 17.25 -5.80
N LEU A 116 1.74 16.71 -4.87
CA LEU A 116 1.37 16.65 -3.45
C LEU A 116 1.07 18.03 -2.85
N ASN A 117 1.85 19.04 -3.26
CA ASN A 117 1.64 20.43 -2.83
C ASN A 117 0.33 21.05 -3.34
N LYS A 118 -0.26 20.50 -4.41
CA LYS A 118 -1.53 20.94 -4.98
C LYS A 118 -2.73 20.17 -4.43
N LEU A 119 -2.50 19.09 -3.69
CA LEU A 119 -3.57 18.33 -3.04
C LEU A 119 -4.15 19.11 -1.86
N PRO A 120 -5.44 18.95 -1.56
CA PRO A 120 -6.05 19.55 -0.40
C PRO A 120 -5.48 18.96 0.91
N ASN A 121 -5.79 19.59 2.03
CA ASN A 121 -5.27 19.20 3.35
C ASN A 121 -6.01 18.01 3.96
N ASP A 122 -7.21 17.71 3.48
CA ASP A 122 -8.09 16.61 3.93
C ASP A 122 -7.88 15.31 3.13
N ILE A 123 -6.82 15.24 2.30
CA ILE A 123 -6.42 14.00 1.65
C ILE A 123 -6.12 12.92 2.70
N LEU A 124 -6.46 11.66 2.41
CA LEU A 124 -6.20 10.55 3.30
C LEU A 124 -4.70 10.28 3.43
N GLY A 125 -4.24 10.08 4.65
CA GLY A 125 -2.84 9.76 4.97
C GLY A 125 -1.88 10.94 4.85
N GLU A 126 -0.68 10.76 5.37
CA GLU A 126 0.38 11.76 5.30
C GLU A 126 0.94 11.83 3.86
N LYS A 127 1.15 13.05 3.35
CA LYS A 127 1.72 13.28 2.01
C LYS A 127 3.18 12.81 2.00
N PHE A 128 3.47 11.74 1.26
CA PHE A 128 4.79 11.12 1.19
C PHE A 128 5.49 11.43 -0.15
N PRO A 129 6.43 12.38 -0.21
CA PRO A 129 7.08 12.77 -1.45
C PRO A 129 7.98 11.66 -1.99
N LEU A 130 7.81 11.34 -3.29
CA LEU A 130 8.60 10.35 -3.99
C LEU A 130 9.50 10.99 -5.05
N GLN A 131 10.69 10.44 -5.20
CA GLN A 131 11.57 10.69 -6.34
C GLN A 131 11.47 9.52 -7.32
N ILE A 132 11.04 9.79 -8.55
CA ILE A 132 10.95 8.77 -9.60
C ILE A 132 12.33 8.56 -10.22
N ILE A 133 12.93 7.39 -9.98
CA ILE A 133 14.19 6.97 -10.61
C ILE A 133 13.87 5.87 -11.63
N LEU A 134 13.60 6.27 -12.87
CA LEU A 134 13.39 5.35 -14.00
C LEU A 134 14.65 5.32 -14.87
N ARG A 135 15.12 4.12 -15.22
CA ARG A 135 16.14 3.94 -16.27
C ARG A 135 15.44 4.02 -17.62
N GLU A 136 15.97 4.82 -18.55
CA GLU A 136 15.37 5.09 -19.87
C GLU A 136 15.05 3.85 -20.72
N LYS A 137 15.73 2.73 -20.49
CA LYS A 137 15.58 1.49 -21.28
C LYS A 137 14.33 0.65 -20.97
N TRP A 138 13.47 1.08 -20.03
CA TRP A 138 12.26 0.35 -19.61
C TRP A 138 10.96 1.06 -19.99
N LEU A 139 11.08 2.16 -20.73
CA LEU A 139 9.99 2.88 -21.39
C LEU A 139 10.04 2.55 -22.89
#